data_AF-A0A6C0ARI2-F1
#
_entry.id   AF-A0A6C0ARI2-F1
#
_cell.length_a   1.000
_cell.length_b   1.000
_cell.length_c   1.000
_cell.angle_alpha   90.00
_cell.angle_beta   90.00
_cell.angle_gamma   90.00
#
_symmetry.space_group_name_H-M   'P 1'
#
loop_
_entity.id
_entity.type
_entity.pdbx_description
1 polymer ?
#
loop_
_entity_poly.entity_id
_entity_poly.type
_entity_poly.pdbx_seq_one_letter_code
_entity_poly.pdbx_strand_id
1 'polypeptide(L)'
;MGNEYLRAFVIGSSYLVFLPYFFVVSRFKKSYFNYNYTFYTFLAPIVLGLMNVASLFIAKQFNLSKINRYLLISILAPTLVMITVTVFNVYNYTFVHRISHYIQLYLLYFIVWNFVVFNLDKYV
;
A
#
# COMPACT_ATOMS: atom_id res chain seq x y z
N MET A 1 3.67 -20.35 -13.83
CA MET A 1 4.08 -19.72 -12.56
C MET A 1 4.53 -18.27 -12.71
N GLY A 2 5.41 -17.89 -13.65
CA GLY A 2 5.90 -16.51 -13.79
C GLY A 2 4.85 -15.45 -14.17
N ASN A 3 3.87 -15.81 -15.00
CA ASN A 3 2.88 -14.86 -15.52
C ASN A 3 1.98 -14.26 -14.42
N GLU A 4 1.59 -15.04 -13.41
CA GLU A 4 0.70 -14.57 -12.33
C GLU A 4 1.38 -13.60 -11.36
N TYR A 5 2.68 -13.79 -11.07
CA TYR A 5 3.43 -12.86 -10.23
C TYR A 5 3.73 -11.55 -10.98
N LEU A 6 4.06 -11.62 -12.26
CA LEU A 6 4.20 -10.44 -13.09
C LEU A 6 2.87 -9.68 -13.17
N ARG A 7 1.75 -10.37 -13.39
CA ARG A 7 0.41 -9.77 -13.36
C ARG A 7 0.11 -9.12 -12.02
N ALA A 8 0.41 -9.77 -10.90
CA ALA A 8 0.24 -9.19 -9.57
C ALA A 8 1.07 -7.91 -9.40
N PHE A 9 2.33 -7.93 -9.86
CA PHE A 9 3.19 -6.75 -9.83
C PHE A 9 2.59 -5.60 -10.66
N VAL A 10 2.18 -5.87 -11.90
CA VAL A 10 1.60 -4.87 -12.81
C VAL A 10 0.30 -4.28 -12.24
N ILE A 11 -0.59 -5.11 -11.70
CA ILE A 11 -1.82 -4.62 -11.05
C ILE A 11 -1.47 -3.73 -9.85
N GLY A 12 -0.58 -4.19 -8.96
CA GLY A 12 -0.22 -3.46 -7.74
C GLY A 12 0.54 -2.16 -7.99
N SER A 13 1.28 -2.07 -9.10
CA SER A 13 2.02 -0.88 -9.53
C SER A 13 1.22 0.04 -10.46
N SER A 14 -0.04 -0.28 -10.74
CA SER A 14 -0.88 0.51 -11.64
C SER A 14 -1.35 1.82 -11.02
N TYR A 15 -1.65 2.81 -11.87
CA TYR A 15 -2.07 4.15 -11.45
C TYR A 15 -3.34 4.14 -10.59
N LEU A 16 -4.27 3.22 -10.83
CA LEU A 16 -5.48 3.07 -10.01
C LEU A 16 -5.16 2.70 -8.56
N VAL A 17 -4.03 2.03 -8.31
CA VAL A 17 -3.59 1.63 -6.98
C VAL A 17 -2.81 2.75 -6.32
N PHE A 18 -1.82 3.37 -6.98
CA PHE A 18 -0.95 4.35 -6.31
C PHE A 18 -1.53 5.77 -6.22
N LEU A 19 -2.43 6.19 -7.14
CA LEU A 19 -2.98 7.56 -7.15
C LEU A 19 -3.72 7.95 -5.86
N PRO A 20 -4.57 7.08 -5.26
CA PRO A 20 -5.21 7.38 -3.98
C PRO A 20 -4.22 7.77 -2.88
N TYR A 21 -3.07 7.10 -2.82
CA TYR A 21 -2.01 7.42 -1.86
C TYR A 21 -1.41 8.79 -2.12
N PHE A 22 -1.11 9.11 -3.38
CA PHE A 22 -0.55 10.42 -3.74
C PHE A 22 -1.50 11.56 -3.45
N PHE A 23 -2.80 11.35 -3.68
CA PHE A 23 -3.84 12.34 -3.36
C PHE A 23 -3.96 12.61 -1.85
N VAL A 24 -3.81 11.58 -1.02
CA VAL A 24 -3.78 11.75 0.43
C VAL A 24 -2.50 12.49 0.84
N VAL A 25 -1.34 12.09 0.31
CA VAL A 25 -0.06 12.71 0.65
C VAL A 25 0.00 14.18 0.22
N SER A 26 -0.58 14.56 -0.93
CA SER A 26 -0.59 15.93 -1.43
C SER A 26 -1.36 16.92 -0.55
N ARG A 27 -2.19 16.43 0.39
CA ARG A 27 -2.92 17.27 1.35
C ARG A 27 -2.08 17.70 2.55
N PHE A 28 -0.95 17.04 2.81
CA PHE A 28 -0.05 17.44 3.91
C PHE A 28 0.85 18.59 3.49
N LYS A 29 1.10 19.51 4.43
CA LYS A 29 2.07 20.60 4.22
C LYS A 29 3.48 20.03 4.10
N LYS A 30 4.29 20.61 3.20
CA LYS A 30 5.69 20.20 2.98
C LYS A 30 6.55 20.19 4.25
N SER A 31 6.24 21.09 5.20
CA SER A 31 6.92 21.19 6.50
C SER A 31 6.76 19.96 7.41
N TYR A 32 5.85 19.03 7.07
CA TYR A 32 5.64 17.80 7.84
C TYR A 32 6.48 16.62 7.35
N PHE A 33 7.19 16.74 6.22
CA PHE A 33 7.95 15.64 5.62
C PHE A 33 9.45 15.76 5.92
N ASN A 34 10.07 14.66 6.34
CA ASN A 34 11.52 14.51 6.42
C ASN A 34 12.06 13.59 5.31
N TYR A 35 11.40 13.56 4.14
CA TYR A 35 11.78 12.69 3.03
C TYR A 35 11.69 13.40 1.68
N ASN A 36 12.39 12.85 0.68
CA ASN A 36 12.34 13.34 -0.68
C ASN A 36 11.04 12.86 -1.38
N TYR A 37 10.13 13.80 -1.67
CA TYR A 37 8.85 13.50 -2.30
C TYR A 37 8.99 12.89 -3.72
N THR A 38 10.03 13.29 -4.48
CA THR A 38 10.33 12.70 -5.78
C THR A 38 10.72 11.22 -5.65
N PHE A 39 11.50 10.89 -4.62
CA PHE A 39 11.88 9.51 -4.37
C PHE A 39 10.67 8.67 -3.91
N TYR A 40 9.81 9.23 -3.08
CA TYR A 40 8.56 8.59 -2.67
C TYR A 40 7.63 8.29 -3.86
N THR A 41 7.43 9.27 -4.74
CA THR A 41 6.56 9.11 -5.92
C THR A 41 7.08 8.07 -6.90
N PHE A 42 8.40 7.91 -7.00
CA PHE A 42 9.02 6.83 -7.78
C PHE A 42 8.91 5.46 -7.10
N LEU A 43 9.16 5.38 -5.79
CA LEU A 43 9.17 4.11 -5.07
C LEU A 43 7.79 3.53 -4.79
N ALA A 44 6.79 4.36 -4.53
CA ALA A 44 5.47 3.88 -4.08
C ALA A 44 4.83 2.87 -5.04
N PRO A 45 4.80 3.07 -6.37
CA PRO A 45 4.28 2.08 -7.31
C PRO A 45 5.04 0.74 -7.26
N ILE A 46 6.37 0.80 -7.12
CA ILE A 46 7.24 -0.39 -7.04
C ILE A 46 6.92 -1.17 -5.76
N VAL A 47 6.86 -0.49 -4.62
CA VAL A 47 6.56 -1.10 -3.32
C VAL A 47 5.16 -1.71 -3.31
N LEU A 48 4.15 -1.00 -3.84
CA LEU A 48 2.78 -1.53 -3.95
C LEU A 48 2.70 -2.75 -4.87
N GLY A 49 3.41 -2.74 -6.00
CA GLY A 49 3.57 -3.91 -6.86
C GLY A 49 4.17 -5.11 -6.11
N LEU A 50 5.27 -4.90 -5.38
CA LEU A 50 5.92 -5.94 -4.59
C LEU A 50 5.03 -6.45 -3.44
N MET A 51 4.25 -5.58 -2.78
CA MET A 51 3.28 -6.01 -1.77
C MET A 51 2.19 -6.91 -2.37
N ASN A 52 1.75 -6.63 -3.60
CA ASN A 52 0.78 -7.49 -4.27
C ASN A 52 1.39 -8.87 -4.62
N VAL A 53 2.64 -8.89 -5.09
CA VAL A 53 3.41 -10.13 -5.34
C VAL A 53 3.56 -10.93 -4.05
N ALA A 54 3.95 -10.28 -2.96
CA ALA A 54 4.10 -10.91 -1.65
C ALA A 54 2.76 -11.49 -1.16
N SER A 55 1.65 -10.76 -1.34
CA SER A 55 0.32 -11.26 -0.99
C SER A 55 -0.05 -12.53 -1.77
N LEU A 56 0.28 -12.60 -3.07
CA LEU A 56 0.04 -13.78 -3.88
C LEU A 56 0.89 -14.96 -3.43
N PHE A 57 2.16 -14.70 -3.11
CA PHE A 57 3.08 -15.71 -2.61
C PHE A 57 2.55 -16.33 -1.30
N ILE A 58 2.17 -15.49 -0.32
CA ILE A 58 1.58 -15.93 0.93
C ILE A 58 0.27 -16.69 0.68
N ALA A 59 -0.60 -16.18 -0.19
CA ALA A 59 -1.87 -16.83 -0.48
C ALA A 59 -1.70 -18.24 -1.05
N LYS A 60 -0.71 -18.46 -1.92
CA LYS A 60 -0.39 -19.80 -2.44
C LYS A 60 0.21 -20.71 -1.37
N GLN A 61 1.12 -20.18 -0.55
CA GLN A 61 1.78 -20.96 0.49
C GLN A 61 0.77 -21.50 1.53
N PHE A 62 -0.25 -20.70 1.86
CA PHE A 62 -1.25 -21.04 2.89
C PHE A 62 -2.63 -21.40 2.31
N ASN A 63 -2.75 -21.59 1.00
CA ASN A 63 -4.01 -21.86 0.30
C ASN A 63 -5.15 -20.89 0.66
N LEU A 64 -4.84 -19.59 0.74
CA LEU A 64 -5.82 -18.55 1.07
C LEU A 64 -6.77 -18.31 -0.11
N SER A 65 -8.04 -18.11 0.22
CA SER A 65 -9.01 -17.58 -0.75
C SER A 65 -8.60 -16.19 -1.23
N LYS A 66 -9.07 -15.80 -2.43
CA LYS A 66 -8.79 -14.46 -2.98
C LYS A 66 -9.23 -13.33 -2.04
N ILE A 67 -10.38 -13.48 -1.38
CA ILE A 67 -10.88 -12.52 -0.39
C ILE A 67 -9.92 -12.44 0.80
N ASN A 68 -9.51 -13.59 1.36
CA ASN A 68 -8.62 -13.63 2.51
C ASN A 68 -7.23 -13.05 2.19
N ARG A 69 -6.72 -13.26 0.98
CA ARG A 69 -5.47 -12.65 0.50
C ARG A 69 -5.51 -11.13 0.60
N TYR A 70 -6.56 -10.50 0.09
CA TYR A 70 -6.65 -9.04 0.05
C TYR A 70 -7.01 -8.43 1.41
N LEU A 71 -7.81 -9.13 2.23
CA LEU A 71 -8.01 -8.77 3.63
C LEU A 71 -6.68 -8.80 4.40
N LEU A 72 -5.88 -9.86 4.23
CA LEU A 72 -4.59 -10.01 4.90
C LEU A 72 -3.61 -8.91 4.51
N ILE A 73 -3.40 -8.67 3.21
CA ILE A 73 -2.44 -7.65 2.75
C ILE A 73 -2.88 -6.24 3.15
N SER A 74 -4.19 -6.00 3.26
CA SER A 74 -4.72 -4.72 3.74
C SER A 74 -4.41 -4.42 5.21
N ILE A 75 -3.97 -5.41 5.98
CA ILE A 75 -3.47 -5.25 7.35
C ILE A 75 -1.93 -5.23 7.35
N LEU A 76 -1.30 -6.19 6.67
CA LEU A 76 0.17 -6.33 6.68
C LEU A 76 0.89 -5.14 6.04
N ALA A 77 0.45 -4.71 4.85
CA ALA A 77 1.12 -3.65 4.11
C ALA A 77 1.09 -2.27 4.83
N PRO A 78 -0.04 -1.77 5.36
CA PRO A 78 0.00 -0.52 6.12
C PRO A 78 0.74 -0.65 7.45
N THR A 79 0.78 -1.86 8.05
CA THR A 79 1.60 -2.11 9.25
C THR A 79 3.09 -1.93 8.94
N LEU A 80 3.57 -2.48 7.82
CA LEU A 80 4.96 -2.27 7.37
C LEU A 80 5.25 -0.79 7.13
N VAL A 81 4.35 -0.08 6.44
CA VAL A 81 4.50 1.37 6.20
C VAL A 81 4.52 2.15 7.51
N MET A 82 3.64 1.83 8.46
CA MET A 82 3.60 2.46 9.78
C MET A 82 4.92 2.27 10.54
N ILE A 83 5.48 1.05 10.52
CA ILE A 83 6.78 0.75 11.14
C ILE A 83 7.87 1.59 10.47
N THR A 84 7.95 1.61 9.14
CA THR A 84 8.92 2.42 8.40
C THR A 84 8.77 3.91 8.74
N VAL A 85 7.56 4.44 8.74
CA VAL A 85 7.28 5.84 9.08
C VAL A 85 7.74 6.19 10.48
N THR A 86 7.51 5.29 11.44
CA THR A 86 7.86 5.50 12.86
C THR A 86 9.37 5.41 13.08
N VAL A 87 10.03 4.37 12.54
CA VAL A 87 11.47 4.12 12.75
C VAL A 87 12.32 5.19 12.08
N PHE A 88 11.96 5.61 10.86
CA PHE A 88 12.73 6.61 10.12
C PHE A 88 12.30 8.06 10.40
N ASN A 89 11.38 8.29 11.35
CA ASN A 89 10.83 9.62 11.67
C ASN A 89 10.45 10.42 10.42
N VAL A 90 9.75 9.75 9.49
CA VAL A 90 9.41 10.28 8.16
C VAL A 90 8.54 11.54 8.28
N TYR A 91 7.78 11.65 9.37
CA TYR A 91 6.88 12.78 9.65
C TYR A 91 7.11 13.38 11.04
N ASN A 92 7.08 14.71 11.10
CA ASN A 92 7.11 15.48 12.35
C ASN A 92 5.68 15.70 12.88
N TYR A 93 5.03 14.64 13.37
CA TYR A 93 3.65 14.70 13.85
C TYR A 93 3.55 14.87 15.37
N THR A 94 2.51 15.59 15.82
CA THR A 94 2.03 15.43 17.20
C THR A 94 1.30 14.09 17.34
N PHE A 95 1.20 13.58 18.57
CA PHE A 95 0.57 12.28 18.86
C PHE A 95 -0.80 12.10 18.20
N VAL A 96 -1.66 13.11 18.29
CA VAL A 96 -3.02 13.09 17.72
C VAL A 96 -3.00 12.99 16.19
N HIS A 97 -2.17 13.79 15.52
CA HIS A 97 -2.04 13.75 14.06
C HIS A 97 -1.46 12.43 13.58
N ARG A 98 -0.54 11.83 14.34
CA ARG A 98 0.04 10.52 14.04
C ARG A 98 -1.02 9.42 14.07
N ILE A 99 -1.87 9.39 15.10
CA ILE A 99 -2.96 8.41 15.18
C ILE A 99 -3.95 8.61 14.02
N SER A 100 -4.36 9.85 13.75
CA SER A 100 -5.27 10.15 12.64
C SER A 100 -4.68 9.69 11.29
N HIS A 101 -3.39 9.96 11.06
CA HIS A 101 -2.68 9.50 9.87
C HIS A 101 -2.67 7.97 9.75
N TYR A 102 -2.42 7.23 10.84
CA TYR A 102 -2.43 5.77 10.82
C TYR A 102 -3.83 5.22 10.53
N ILE A 103 -4.88 5.76 11.17
CA ILE A 103 -6.26 5.33 10.87
C ILE A 103 -6.60 5.55 9.39
N GLN A 104 -6.27 6.73 8.84
CA GLN A 104 -6.47 7.02 7.42
C GLN A 104 -5.67 6.09 6.52
N LEU A 105 -4.44 5.76 6.89
CA LEU A 105 -3.58 4.81 6.17
C LEU A 105 -4.24 3.42 6.10
N TYR A 106 -4.66 2.86 7.24
CA TYR A 106 -5.32 1.55 7.27
C TYR A 106 -6.63 1.54 6.48
N LEU A 107 -7.46 2.58 6.60
CA LEU A 107 -8.69 2.70 5.81
C LEU A 107 -8.41 2.76 4.31
N LEU A 108 -7.41 3.54 3.90
CA LEU A 108 -7.03 3.66 2.50
C LEU A 108 -6.52 2.33 1.95
N TYR A 109 -5.63 1.64 2.68
CA TYR A 109 -5.17 0.30 2.31
C TYR A 109 -6.34 -0.69 2.23
N PHE A 110 -7.26 -0.69 3.19
CA PHE A 110 -8.44 -1.54 3.15
C PHE A 110 -9.26 -1.33 1.87
N ILE A 111 -9.56 -0.07 1.52
CA ILE A 111 -10.33 0.26 0.33
C ILE A 111 -9.59 -0.16 -0.95
N VAL A 112 -8.32 0.23 -1.07
CA VAL A 112 -7.52 -0.03 -2.28
C VAL A 112 -7.36 -1.54 -2.53
N TRP A 113 -7.00 -2.31 -1.51
CA TRP A 113 -6.75 -3.75 -1.70
C TRP A 113 -8.03 -4.54 -1.91
N ASN A 114 -9.08 -4.30 -1.11
CA ASN A 114 -10.30 -5.10 -1.17
C ASN A 114 -11.27 -4.69 -2.28
N PHE A 115 -11.20 -3.45 -2.78
CA PHE A 115 -12.07 -3.00 -3.86
C PHE A 115 -11.29 -2.77 -5.15
N VAL A 116 -10.24 -1.96 -5.16
CA VAL A 116 -9.55 -1.61 -6.40
C VAL A 116 -8.76 -2.80 -6.95
N VAL A 117 -7.81 -3.32 -6.16
CA VAL A 117 -6.95 -4.44 -6.59
C VAL A 117 -7.76 -5.71 -6.80
N PHE A 118 -8.73 -6.00 -5.92
CA PHE A 118 -9.63 -7.14 -6.07
C PHE A 118 -10.36 -7.13 -7.42
N ASN A 119 -10.93 -5.98 -7.81
CA ASN A 119 -11.64 -5.87 -9.09
C ASN A 119 -10.66 -5.94 -10.27
N LEU A 120 -9.51 -5.27 -10.20
CA LEU A 120 -8.49 -5.36 -11.26
C LEU A 120 -8.05 -6.81 -11.49
N ASP A 121 -7.80 -7.56 -10.42
CA ASP A 121 -7.41 -8.97 -10.49
C ASP A 121 -8.57 -9.91 -10.89
N LYS A 122 -9.80 -9.42 -10.94
CA LYS A 122 -10.95 -10.19 -11.45
C LYS A 122 -11.14 -10.01 -12.95
N TYR A 123 -10.85 -8.82 -13.48
CA TYR A 123 -11.17 -8.45 -14.87
C TYR A 123 -9.96 -8.37 -15.82
N VAL A 124 -8.74 -8.27 -15.27
CA VAL A 124 -7.46 -8.44 -15.97
C VAL A 124 -6.90 -9.82 -15.63
#